data_AF-A0A7K2L362-F1
#
_entry.id   AF-A0A7K2L362-F1
#
_cell.length_a   1.000
_cell.length_b   1.000
_cell.length_c   1.000
_cell.angle_alpha   90.00
_cell.angle_beta   90.00
_cell.angle_gamma   90.00
#
_symmetry.space_group_name_H-M   'P 1'
#
loop_
_entity.id
_entity.type
_entity.pdbx_description
1 polymer ?
#
loop_
_entity_poly.entity_id
_entity_poly.type
_entity_poly.pdbx_seq_one_letter_code
_entity_poly.pdbx_strand_id
1 'polypeptide(L)'
;AALRARLLSVMAVESRGDATADAPLPTAALAPGPEAWRQRAERAAEQAVELARSLGDPTLLAFALNGAFMQSFATCGSAAQRASLGSELTRLAADHQLAGHEILGRIIRLQALAGLGRFPQADAEAETIDRLAQRNERPLARVFTTWYRALRTCETEGWEAARALYTQALEDSADCGMPGLTEGAAALVALVPVLRSGGLPDPTSLTDVDAGPYKPWLDPLILAASGATDEAHQALTRVPRPPHDLLQEALWCVLARAAASVGHVPLLRRARAVLTPAEDEYAGAGSGLISFGPVTRHLTAIDAALGSADGAEHH
;
A
#
# COMPACT_ATOMS: atom_id res chain seq x y z
N ALA A 1 1.62 -31.19 15.35
CA ALA A 1 1.39 -29.74 15.57
C ALA A 1 2.43 -28.89 14.84
N ALA A 2 3.73 -29.02 15.14
CA ALA A 2 4.78 -28.18 14.55
C ALA A 2 4.84 -28.20 13.00
N LEU A 3 4.76 -29.38 12.36
CA LEU A 3 4.72 -29.49 10.89
C LEU A 3 3.51 -28.75 10.29
N ARG A 4 2.33 -28.90 10.90
CA ARG A 4 1.11 -28.21 10.47
C ARG A 4 1.26 -26.69 10.56
N ALA A 5 1.79 -26.18 11.67
CA ALA A 5 2.05 -24.76 11.84
C ALA A 5 2.99 -24.22 10.75
N ARG A 6 4.09 -24.93 10.45
CA ARG A 6 5.01 -24.54 9.37
C ARG A 6 4.34 -24.50 8.01
N LEU A 7 3.55 -25.52 7.66
CA LEU A 7 2.83 -25.56 6.39
C LEU A 7 1.82 -24.41 6.26
N LEU A 8 1.08 -24.11 7.34
CA LEU A 8 0.15 -23.00 7.35
C LEU A 8 0.86 -21.64 7.25
N SER A 9 2.01 -21.46 7.91
CA SER A 9 2.84 -20.26 7.76
C SER A 9 3.33 -20.09 6.32
N VAL A 10 3.78 -21.16 5.64
CA VAL A 10 4.17 -21.11 4.23
C VAL A 10 2.98 -20.71 3.36
N MET A 11 1.81 -21.34 3.54
CA MET A 11 0.61 -20.96 2.80
C MET A 11 0.27 -19.49 2.98
N ALA A 12 0.34 -18.97 4.21
CA ALA A 12 0.05 -17.58 4.52
C ALA A 12 1.05 -16.60 3.86
N VAL A 13 2.33 -16.95 3.80
CA VAL A 13 3.37 -16.10 3.19
C VAL A 13 3.30 -16.12 1.66
N GLU A 14 3.14 -17.30 1.06
CA GLU A 14 3.13 -17.46 -0.40
C GLU A 14 1.81 -16.98 -1.03
N SER A 15 0.72 -16.94 -0.26
CA SER A 15 -0.59 -16.44 -0.72
C SER A 15 -0.73 -14.93 -0.58
N ARG A 16 0.32 -14.18 -0.92
CA ARG A 16 0.36 -12.72 -0.74
C ARG A 16 -0.65 -11.98 -1.63
N GLY A 17 -1.40 -11.06 -1.04
CA GLY A 17 -2.35 -10.19 -1.74
C GLY A 17 -3.27 -10.97 -2.68
N ASP A 18 -3.09 -10.76 -3.99
CA ASP A 18 -3.85 -11.43 -5.03
C ASP A 18 -3.03 -12.38 -5.91
N ALA A 19 -1.79 -12.69 -5.51
CA ALA A 19 -0.90 -13.57 -6.28
C ALA A 19 -1.43 -14.99 -6.47
N THR A 20 -2.39 -15.40 -5.64
CA THR A 20 -3.06 -16.72 -5.67
C THR A 20 -4.50 -16.63 -6.12
N ALA A 21 -4.91 -15.52 -6.76
CA ALA A 21 -6.26 -15.39 -7.29
C ALA A 21 -6.51 -16.49 -8.35
N ASP A 22 -7.53 -17.32 -8.09
CA ASP A 22 -7.92 -18.43 -8.96
C ASP A 22 -8.72 -17.95 -10.21
N ALA A 23 -8.99 -16.64 -10.30
CA ALA A 23 -9.75 -15.97 -11.36
C ALA A 23 -9.30 -14.50 -11.51
N PRO A 24 -9.63 -13.82 -12.63
CA PRO A 24 -9.38 -12.39 -12.78
C PRO A 24 -9.96 -11.58 -11.63
N LEU A 25 -9.25 -10.51 -11.23
CA LEU A 25 -9.69 -9.65 -10.13
C LEU A 25 -11.06 -9.01 -10.46
N PRO A 26 -11.99 -8.92 -9.48
CA PRO A 26 -13.26 -8.25 -9.70
C PRO A 26 -13.10 -6.81 -10.15
N THR A 27 -14.05 -6.28 -10.91
CA THR A 27 -13.99 -4.87 -11.31
C THR A 27 -14.20 -3.94 -10.11
N ALA A 28 -13.55 -2.78 -10.13
CA ALA A 28 -13.56 -1.83 -9.04
C ALA A 28 -14.95 -1.23 -8.78
N ALA A 29 -15.80 -1.11 -9.81
CA ALA A 29 -17.14 -0.55 -9.64
C ALA A 29 -18.15 -1.52 -8.99
N LEU A 30 -17.84 -2.83 -8.96
CA LEU A 30 -18.74 -3.85 -8.41
C LEU A 30 -18.64 -3.94 -6.89
N ALA A 31 -19.76 -4.37 -6.29
CA ALA A 31 -19.78 -4.77 -4.88
C ALA A 31 -18.80 -5.92 -4.64
N PRO A 32 -18.19 -6.01 -3.44
CA PRO A 32 -17.22 -7.07 -3.15
C PRO A 32 -17.92 -8.43 -3.19
N GLY A 33 -17.36 -9.36 -3.98
CA GLY A 33 -17.74 -10.76 -3.97
C GLY A 33 -16.87 -11.58 -3.02
N PRO A 34 -17.21 -12.84 -2.76
CA PRO A 34 -16.40 -13.73 -1.94
C PRO A 34 -15.05 -14.03 -2.62
N GLU A 35 -13.94 -13.72 -1.96
CA GLU A 35 -12.59 -14.03 -2.41
C GLU A 35 -12.05 -15.22 -1.60
N ALA A 36 -12.42 -16.44 -2.01
CA ALA A 36 -12.17 -17.66 -1.25
C ALA A 36 -10.67 -17.99 -1.05
N TRP A 37 -9.80 -17.58 -1.99
CA TRP A 37 -8.34 -17.75 -1.84
C TRP A 37 -7.80 -16.93 -0.67
N ARG A 38 -8.24 -15.68 -0.54
CA ARG A 38 -7.89 -14.78 0.57
C ARG A 38 -8.34 -15.35 1.91
N GLN A 39 -9.61 -15.75 2.03
CA GLN A 39 -10.15 -16.31 3.27
C GLN A 39 -9.43 -17.61 3.68
N ARG A 40 -8.89 -18.37 2.74
CA ARG A 40 -8.05 -19.54 3.05
C ARG A 40 -6.69 -19.10 3.62
N ALA A 41 -6.06 -18.10 3.03
CA ALA A 41 -4.77 -17.57 3.45
C ALA A 41 -4.83 -16.89 4.84
N GLU A 42 -5.87 -16.09 5.10
CA GLU A 42 -6.15 -15.46 6.39
C GLU A 42 -6.30 -16.50 7.50
N ARG A 43 -7.18 -17.50 7.30
CA ARG A 43 -7.36 -18.60 8.25
C ARG A 43 -6.09 -19.41 8.47
N ALA A 44 -5.28 -19.59 7.42
CA ALA A 44 -3.99 -20.25 7.55
C ALA A 44 -3.04 -19.44 8.45
N ALA A 45 -2.99 -18.12 8.28
CA ALA A 45 -2.19 -17.23 9.12
C ALA A 45 -2.63 -17.27 10.58
N GLU A 46 -3.93 -17.14 10.86
CA GLU A 46 -4.49 -17.20 12.21
C GLU A 46 -4.14 -18.52 12.92
N GLN A 47 -4.41 -19.65 12.25
CA GLN A 47 -4.10 -20.97 12.78
C GLN A 47 -2.59 -21.20 12.96
N ALA A 48 -1.76 -20.66 12.07
CA ALA A 48 -0.30 -20.76 12.20
C ALA A 48 0.19 -20.02 13.45
N VAL A 49 -0.28 -18.79 13.69
CA VAL A 49 0.09 -18.01 14.88
C VAL A 49 -0.38 -18.69 16.16
N GLU A 50 -1.63 -19.17 16.21
CA GLU A 50 -2.17 -19.87 17.38
C GLU A 50 -1.36 -21.14 17.69
N LEU A 51 -1.10 -21.97 16.69
CA LEU A 51 -0.29 -23.18 16.87
C LEU A 51 1.14 -22.85 17.28
N ALA A 52 1.78 -21.85 16.67
CA ALA A 52 3.13 -21.43 17.02
C ALA A 52 3.23 -20.96 18.48
N ARG A 53 2.25 -20.17 18.95
CA ARG A 53 2.15 -19.73 20.35
C ARG A 53 2.00 -20.93 21.30
N SER A 54 1.14 -21.89 20.96
CA SER A 54 0.93 -23.10 21.78
C SER A 54 2.18 -23.98 21.91
N LEU A 55 3.05 -23.95 20.91
CA LEU A 55 4.28 -24.75 20.87
C LEU A 55 5.47 -24.07 21.54
N GLY A 56 5.40 -22.75 21.78
CA GLY A 56 6.50 -21.99 22.39
C GLY A 56 7.77 -21.91 21.55
N ASP A 57 7.68 -22.15 20.23
CA ASP A 57 8.83 -22.04 19.30
C ASP A 57 8.90 -20.59 18.74
N PRO A 58 9.90 -19.77 19.15
CA PRO A 58 9.99 -18.38 18.75
C PRO A 58 10.31 -18.19 17.27
N THR A 59 11.05 -19.12 16.65
CA THR A 59 11.37 -19.03 15.22
C THR A 59 10.12 -19.29 14.38
N LEU A 60 9.34 -20.31 14.77
CA LEU A 60 8.07 -20.62 14.14
C LEU A 60 7.06 -19.49 14.33
N LEU A 61 6.99 -18.88 15.52
CA LEU A 61 6.10 -17.75 15.77
C LEU A 61 6.51 -16.52 14.95
N ALA A 62 7.81 -16.23 14.82
CA ALA A 62 8.29 -15.15 13.97
C ALA A 62 7.88 -15.34 12.50
N PHE A 63 7.97 -16.58 11.99
CA PHE A 63 7.53 -16.90 10.64
C PHE A 63 6.00 -16.84 10.47
N ALA A 64 5.24 -17.28 11.47
CA ALA A 64 3.78 -17.16 11.46
C ALA A 64 3.30 -15.70 11.51
N LEU A 65 3.98 -14.83 12.28
CA LEU A 65 3.70 -13.40 12.33
C LEU A 65 4.00 -12.70 11.00
N ASN A 66 5.03 -13.12 10.26
CA ASN A 66 5.24 -12.68 8.89
C ASN A 66 4.05 -13.04 7.99
N GLY A 67 3.57 -14.29 8.06
CA GLY A 67 2.36 -14.72 7.36
C GLY A 67 1.13 -13.88 7.72
N ALA A 68 0.93 -13.57 9.01
CA ALA A 68 -0.16 -12.71 9.46
C ALA A 68 -0.04 -11.28 8.92
N PHE A 69 1.17 -10.72 8.83
CA PHE A 69 1.41 -9.45 8.15
C PHE A 69 1.02 -9.51 6.67
N MET A 70 1.43 -10.55 5.94
CA MET A 70 1.09 -10.72 4.52
C MET A 70 -0.41 -10.82 4.26
N GLN A 71 -1.23 -11.12 5.28
CA GLN A 71 -2.68 -11.22 5.21
C GLN A 71 -3.42 -10.02 5.85
N SER A 72 -2.69 -8.98 6.27
CA SER A 72 -3.26 -7.78 6.93
C SER A 72 -3.65 -6.66 5.95
N PHE A 73 -4.07 -7.03 4.74
CA PHE A 73 -4.45 -6.14 3.63
C PHE A 73 -5.88 -6.41 3.14
N ALA A 74 -6.71 -7.07 3.95
CA ALA A 74 -8.08 -7.39 3.59
C ALA A 74 -8.92 -6.12 3.35
N THR A 75 -8.67 -5.08 4.14
CA THR A 75 -9.34 -3.79 4.04
C THR A 75 -8.32 -2.66 4.11
N CYS A 76 -8.68 -1.51 3.53
CA CYS A 76 -7.99 -0.25 3.83
C CYS A 76 -8.08 0.02 5.34
N GLY A 77 -7.18 0.84 5.88
CA GLY A 77 -7.26 1.26 7.28
C GLY A 77 -6.66 0.26 8.26
N SER A 78 -5.75 -0.59 7.78
CA SER A 78 -5.14 -1.68 8.54
C SER A 78 -3.79 -1.31 9.14
N ALA A 79 -3.35 -0.03 9.07
CA ALA A 79 -2.01 0.35 9.54
C ALA A 79 -1.84 0.12 11.05
N ALA A 80 -2.86 0.34 11.87
CA ALA A 80 -2.80 0.05 13.31
C ALA A 80 -2.57 -1.44 13.60
N GLN A 81 -3.24 -2.33 12.87
CA GLN A 81 -3.04 -3.78 12.98
C GLN A 81 -1.61 -4.16 12.57
N ARG A 82 -1.13 -3.63 11.44
CA ARG A 82 0.26 -3.84 10.96
C ARG A 82 1.29 -3.37 11.97
N ALA A 83 1.08 -2.21 12.60
CA ALA A 83 1.97 -1.69 13.65
C ALA A 83 2.02 -2.64 14.87
N SER A 84 0.90 -3.24 15.25
CA SER A 84 0.84 -4.23 16.33
C SER A 84 1.62 -5.51 15.97
N LEU A 85 1.39 -6.06 14.77
CA LEU A 85 2.10 -7.24 14.28
C LEU A 85 3.61 -7.01 14.21
N GLY A 86 4.04 -5.88 13.64
CA GLY A 86 5.46 -5.51 13.59
C GLY A 86 6.05 -5.33 14.99
N SER A 87 5.30 -4.79 15.96
CA SER A 87 5.73 -4.66 17.35
C SER A 87 5.94 -5.99 18.05
N GLU A 88 5.03 -6.95 17.84
CA GLU A 88 5.18 -8.30 18.37
C GLU A 88 6.39 -9.00 17.73
N LEU A 89 6.53 -8.92 16.40
CA LEU A 89 7.63 -9.53 15.68
C LEU A 89 8.99 -8.96 16.08
N THR A 90 9.12 -7.64 16.18
CA THR A 90 10.37 -6.98 16.60
C THR A 90 10.78 -7.42 18.01
N ARG A 91 9.85 -7.43 18.96
CA ARG A 91 10.15 -7.82 20.35
C ARG A 91 10.59 -9.28 20.43
N LEU A 92 9.81 -10.17 19.83
CA LEU A 92 10.11 -11.60 19.78
C LEU A 92 11.48 -11.85 19.12
N ALA A 93 11.76 -11.20 18.00
CA ALA A 93 13.01 -11.38 17.28
C ALA A 93 14.21 -10.84 18.05
N ALA A 94 14.07 -9.70 18.75
CA ALA A 94 15.14 -9.16 19.59
C ALA A 94 15.44 -10.09 20.78
N ASP A 95 14.41 -10.56 21.48
CA ASP A 95 14.54 -11.43 22.65
C ASP A 95 15.21 -12.78 22.30
N HIS A 96 15.01 -13.26 21.07
CA HIS A 96 15.53 -14.54 20.56
C HIS A 96 16.65 -14.40 19.51
N GLN A 97 17.22 -13.21 19.34
CA GLN A 97 18.35 -12.94 18.43
C GLN A 97 18.11 -13.33 16.96
N LEU A 98 16.88 -13.17 16.47
CA LEU A 98 16.46 -13.47 15.10
C LEU A 98 16.63 -12.25 14.19
N ALA A 99 17.87 -11.83 13.92
CA ALA A 99 18.18 -10.55 13.27
C ALA A 99 17.39 -10.25 11.98
N GLY A 100 17.17 -11.25 11.12
CA GLY A 100 16.38 -11.08 9.90
C GLY A 100 14.90 -10.72 10.18
N HIS A 101 14.29 -11.38 11.16
CA HIS A 101 12.92 -11.08 11.59
C HIS A 101 12.84 -9.77 12.37
N GLU A 102 13.89 -9.39 13.09
CA GLU A 102 13.92 -8.08 13.78
C GLU A 102 13.86 -6.95 12.75
N ILE A 103 14.71 -7.00 11.71
CA ILE A 103 14.71 -6.01 10.62
C ILE A 103 13.34 -5.99 9.93
N LEU A 104 12.76 -7.16 9.62
CA LEU A 104 11.42 -7.24 9.02
C LEU A 104 10.35 -6.59 9.90
N GLY A 105 10.29 -6.93 11.19
CA GLY A 105 9.33 -6.34 12.13
C GLY A 105 9.45 -4.83 12.22
N ARG A 106 10.68 -4.31 12.15
CA ARG A 106 10.94 -2.86 12.14
C ARG A 106 10.51 -2.19 10.85
N ILE A 107 10.73 -2.81 9.69
CA ILE A 107 10.24 -2.29 8.40
C ILE A 107 8.70 -2.24 8.41
N ILE A 108 8.04 -3.29 8.90
CA ILE A 108 6.58 -3.32 9.04
C ILE A 108 6.09 -2.17 9.93
N ARG A 109 6.78 -1.93 11.06
CA ARG A 109 6.46 -0.80 11.96
C ARG A 109 6.70 0.54 11.28
N LEU A 110 7.84 0.74 10.63
CA LEU A 110 8.18 1.96 9.89
C LEU A 110 7.05 2.34 8.92
N GLN A 111 6.67 1.38 8.08
CA GLN A 111 5.61 1.49 7.09
C GLN A 111 4.25 1.80 7.72
N ALA A 112 3.85 1.05 8.74
CA ALA A 112 2.59 1.25 9.44
C ALA A 112 2.53 2.61 10.16
N LEU A 113 3.61 3.03 10.81
CA LEU A 113 3.71 4.31 11.50
C LEU A 113 3.68 5.48 10.51
N ALA A 114 4.27 5.34 9.33
CA ALA A 114 4.14 6.31 8.24
C ALA A 114 2.68 6.41 7.76
N GLY A 115 2.00 5.28 7.58
CA GLY A 115 0.56 5.23 7.29
C GLY A 115 -0.30 5.96 8.32
N LEU A 116 0.05 5.85 9.60
CA LEU A 116 -0.63 6.51 10.72
C LEU A 116 -0.18 7.98 10.96
N GLY A 117 0.72 8.53 10.14
CA GLY A 117 1.30 9.86 10.34
C GLY A 117 2.15 10.01 11.62
N ARG A 118 2.57 8.90 12.25
CA ARG A 118 3.38 8.88 13.49
C ARG A 118 4.87 9.00 13.17
N PHE A 119 5.21 10.04 12.42
CA PHE A 119 6.54 10.18 11.82
C PHE A 119 7.71 10.14 12.79
N PRO A 120 7.68 10.78 13.99
CA PRO A 120 8.81 10.67 14.92
C PRO A 120 9.11 9.23 15.37
N GLN A 121 8.08 8.38 15.46
CA GLN A 121 8.26 6.97 15.80
C GLN A 121 8.80 6.19 14.61
N ALA A 122 8.33 6.50 13.41
CA ALA A 122 8.85 5.93 12.17
C ALA A 122 10.33 6.32 11.93
N ASP A 123 10.72 7.55 12.23
CA ASP A 123 12.11 8.03 12.16
C ASP A 123 13.03 7.18 13.06
N ALA A 124 12.60 6.87 14.28
CA ALA A 124 13.36 6.00 15.20
C ALA A 124 13.48 4.54 14.69
N GLU A 125 12.47 4.02 14.00
CA GLU A 125 12.58 2.71 13.33
C GLU A 125 13.57 2.76 12.17
N ALA A 126 13.52 3.80 11.33
CA ALA A 126 14.45 3.96 10.20
C ALA A 126 15.91 4.00 10.67
N GLU A 127 16.22 4.77 11.71
CA GLU A 127 17.57 4.81 12.30
C GLU A 127 18.01 3.45 12.83
N THR A 128 17.09 2.70 13.44
CA THR A 128 17.41 1.37 13.98
C THR A 128 17.56 0.33 12.88
N ILE A 129 16.75 0.39 11.82
CA ILE A 129 16.89 -0.44 10.63
C ILE A 129 18.26 -0.22 10.00
N ASP A 130 18.70 1.03 9.82
CA ASP A 130 20.01 1.33 9.24
C ASP A 130 21.17 0.77 10.07
N ARG A 131 21.13 0.94 11.40
CA ARG A 131 22.14 0.36 12.30
C ARG A 131 22.18 -1.17 12.22
N LEU A 132 21.01 -1.82 12.18
CA LEU A 132 20.91 -3.28 12.08
C LEU A 132 21.33 -3.78 10.70
N ALA A 133 20.98 -3.06 9.63
CA ALA A 133 21.36 -3.35 8.26
C ALA A 133 22.88 -3.34 8.10
N GLN A 134 23.54 -2.32 8.65
CA GLN A 134 25.00 -2.23 8.67
C GLN A 134 25.62 -3.37 9.48
N ARG A 135 25.15 -3.59 10.71
CA ARG A 135 25.70 -4.62 11.61
C ARG A 135 25.56 -6.04 11.07
N ASN A 136 24.48 -6.33 10.34
CA ASN A 136 24.15 -7.67 9.87
C ASN A 136 24.41 -7.87 8.36
N GLU A 137 25.13 -6.94 7.71
CA GLU A 137 25.46 -7.01 6.27
C GLU A 137 24.21 -7.19 5.37
N ARG A 138 23.13 -6.47 5.68
CA ARG A 138 21.84 -6.50 4.98
C ARG A 138 21.55 -5.16 4.30
N PRO A 139 22.30 -4.76 3.26
CA PRO A 139 22.19 -3.44 2.65
C PRO A 139 20.80 -3.15 2.06
N LEU A 140 20.07 -4.18 1.59
CA LEU A 140 18.72 -4.02 1.04
C LEU A 140 17.71 -3.40 2.02
N ALA A 141 17.90 -3.58 3.33
CA ALA A 141 17.01 -2.96 4.31
C ALA A 141 17.09 -1.41 4.28
N ARG A 142 18.22 -0.85 3.85
CA ARG A 142 18.41 0.60 3.75
C ARG A 142 17.57 1.22 2.64
N VAL A 143 17.26 0.47 1.58
CA VAL A 143 16.39 0.91 0.48
C VAL A 143 15.06 1.41 1.04
N PHE A 144 14.42 0.65 1.94
CA PHE A 144 13.15 1.05 2.57
C PHE A 144 13.28 2.35 3.39
N THR A 145 14.40 2.56 4.07
CA THR A 145 14.61 3.80 4.85
C THR A 145 14.91 5.01 3.96
N THR A 146 15.56 4.82 2.80
CA THR A 146 15.78 5.88 1.80
C THR A 146 14.45 6.35 1.22
N TRP A 147 13.60 5.40 0.81
CA TRP A 147 12.25 5.69 0.33
C TRP A 147 11.39 6.38 1.40
N TYR A 148 11.42 5.87 2.63
CA TYR A 148 10.71 6.48 3.75
C TYR A 148 11.16 7.92 3.99
N ARG A 149 12.45 8.24 3.90
CA ARG A 149 12.95 9.62 4.08
C ARG A 149 12.38 10.57 3.03
N ALA A 150 12.32 10.15 1.76
CA ALA A 150 11.70 10.96 0.71
C ALA A 150 10.21 11.23 0.99
N LEU A 151 9.46 10.19 1.37
CA LEU A 151 8.07 10.29 1.82
C LEU A 151 7.94 11.24 3.02
N ARG A 152 8.76 11.04 4.04
CA ARG A 152 8.77 11.80 5.29
C ARG A 152 9.01 13.28 5.05
N THR A 153 9.95 13.63 4.16
CA THR A 153 10.18 15.02 3.72
C THR A 153 8.99 15.55 2.94
N CYS A 154 8.38 14.74 2.07
CA CYS A 154 7.20 15.16 1.30
C CYS A 154 6.03 15.54 2.21
N GLU A 155 5.83 14.80 3.30
CA GLU A 155 4.73 15.05 4.23
C GLU A 155 4.91 16.29 5.11
N THR A 156 6.14 16.63 5.50
CA THR A 156 6.35 17.79 6.41
C THR A 156 6.90 19.03 5.76
N GLU A 157 7.60 18.90 4.64
CA GLU A 157 8.29 20.01 3.96
C GLU A 157 7.75 20.23 2.54
N GLY A 158 6.94 19.29 2.03
CA GLY A 158 6.28 19.40 0.74
C GLY A 158 7.07 18.79 -0.43
N TRP A 159 6.44 18.78 -1.61
CA TRP A 159 6.95 18.13 -2.81
C TRP A 159 8.30 18.68 -3.28
N GLU A 160 8.48 20.01 -3.28
CA GLU A 160 9.72 20.63 -3.77
C GLU A 160 10.96 20.17 -2.99
N ALA A 161 10.84 20.04 -1.66
CA ALA A 161 11.91 19.53 -0.82
C ALA A 161 12.16 18.02 -1.03
N ALA A 162 11.10 17.25 -1.27
CA ALA A 162 11.19 15.79 -1.41
C ALA A 162 11.64 15.32 -2.80
N ARG A 163 11.46 16.13 -3.85
CA ARG A 163 11.67 15.73 -5.24
C ARG A 163 13.06 15.14 -5.48
N ALA A 164 14.12 15.80 -4.99
CA ALA A 164 15.49 15.31 -5.16
C ALA A 164 15.73 13.98 -4.42
N LEU A 165 15.12 13.81 -3.24
CA LEU A 165 15.22 12.57 -2.47
C LEU A 165 14.50 11.42 -3.17
N TYR A 166 13.37 11.68 -3.82
CA TYR A 166 12.67 10.70 -4.64
C TYR A 166 13.47 10.30 -5.88
N THR A 167 14.07 11.27 -6.58
CA THR A 167 14.98 10.99 -7.70
C THR A 167 16.12 10.09 -7.24
N GLN A 168 16.76 10.42 -6.13
CA GLN A 168 17.83 9.60 -5.57
C GLN A 168 17.33 8.21 -5.16
N ALA A 169 16.16 8.09 -4.51
CA ALA A 169 15.61 6.79 -4.11
C ALA A 169 15.32 5.88 -5.31
N LEU A 170 14.84 6.44 -6.43
CA LEU A 170 14.64 5.72 -7.69
C LEU A 170 15.99 5.23 -8.26
N GLU A 171 16.99 6.09 -8.33
CA GLU A 171 18.34 5.76 -8.82
C GLU A 171 19.01 4.68 -7.96
N ASP A 172 19.03 4.86 -6.63
CA ASP A 172 19.65 3.96 -5.66
C ASP A 172 18.98 2.58 -5.62
N SER A 173 17.70 2.49 -6.01
CA SER A 173 16.94 1.24 -5.99
C SER A 173 16.82 0.55 -7.35
N ALA A 174 17.23 1.16 -8.46
CA ALA A 174 17.04 0.61 -9.81
C ALA A 174 17.52 -0.84 -9.95
N ASP A 175 18.70 -1.15 -9.41
CA ASP A 175 19.35 -2.47 -9.53
C ASP A 175 19.31 -3.29 -8.21
N CYS A 176 18.41 -2.96 -7.29
CA CYS A 176 18.36 -3.63 -5.98
C CYS A 176 17.78 -5.06 -5.99
N GLY A 177 17.37 -5.58 -7.16
CA GLY A 177 16.80 -6.91 -7.31
C GLY A 177 15.40 -7.07 -6.68
N MET A 178 14.66 -5.96 -6.49
CA MET A 178 13.30 -5.94 -5.95
C MET A 178 12.29 -5.44 -6.99
N PRO A 179 11.95 -6.22 -8.03
CA PRO A 179 11.04 -5.80 -9.11
C PRO A 179 9.67 -5.35 -8.58
N GLY A 180 9.15 -6.01 -7.54
CA GLY A 180 7.88 -5.62 -6.90
C GLY A 180 7.92 -4.25 -6.19
N LEU A 181 9.11 -3.67 -5.98
CA LEU A 181 9.29 -2.30 -5.50
C LEU A 181 9.61 -1.34 -6.65
N THR A 182 10.45 -1.75 -7.61
CA THR A 182 11.01 -0.85 -8.63
C THR A 182 10.12 -0.69 -9.86
N GLU A 183 9.41 -1.74 -10.29
CA GLU A 183 8.54 -1.68 -11.46
C GLU A 183 7.36 -0.72 -11.20
N GLY A 184 7.25 0.32 -12.03
CA GLY A 184 6.19 1.35 -11.89
C GLY A 184 6.40 2.38 -10.77
N ALA A 185 7.50 2.31 -10.01
CA ALA A 185 7.75 3.23 -8.89
C ALA A 185 7.84 4.70 -9.34
N ALA A 186 8.49 4.96 -10.48
CA ALA A 186 8.61 6.29 -11.04
C ALA A 186 7.23 6.91 -11.37
N ALA A 187 6.28 6.10 -11.86
CA ALA A 187 4.92 6.55 -12.14
C ALA A 187 4.18 6.91 -10.85
N LEU A 188 4.33 6.13 -9.78
CA LEU A 188 3.74 6.45 -8.49
C LEU A 188 4.32 7.75 -7.90
N VAL A 189 5.64 7.95 -8.01
CA VAL A 189 6.31 9.18 -7.58
C VAL A 189 5.80 10.39 -8.36
N ALA A 190 5.66 10.28 -9.68
CA ALA A 190 5.14 11.36 -10.53
C ALA A 190 3.71 11.79 -10.17
N LEU A 191 2.91 10.87 -9.62
CA LEU A 191 1.55 11.14 -9.14
C LEU A 191 1.49 11.86 -7.78
N VAL A 192 2.57 11.84 -6.99
CA VAL A 192 2.58 12.48 -5.65
C VAL A 192 2.11 13.95 -5.69
N PRO A 193 2.70 14.86 -6.48
CA PRO A 193 2.25 16.25 -6.52
C PRO A 193 0.84 16.41 -7.10
N VAL A 194 0.43 15.54 -8.02
CA VAL A 194 -0.89 15.57 -8.68
C VAL A 194 -1.99 15.24 -7.68
N LEU A 195 -1.87 14.11 -6.99
CA LEU A 195 -2.88 13.64 -6.05
C LEU A 195 -2.92 14.54 -4.81
N ARG A 196 -1.77 15.08 -4.38
CA ARG A 196 -1.67 16.07 -3.30
C ARG A 196 -2.12 17.48 -3.69
N SER A 197 -2.26 17.83 -4.96
CA SER A 197 -2.89 19.11 -5.35
C SER A 197 -4.39 18.94 -5.58
N GLY A 198 -4.83 17.71 -5.84
CA GLY A 198 -6.21 17.40 -6.20
C GLY A 198 -6.53 17.62 -7.67
N GLY A 199 -5.50 17.80 -8.51
CA GLY A 199 -5.63 17.97 -9.95
C GLY A 199 -5.61 16.65 -10.72
N LEU A 200 -5.57 16.79 -12.04
CA LEU A 200 -5.24 15.73 -12.99
C LEU A 200 -3.77 15.88 -13.41
N PRO A 201 -3.08 14.79 -13.79
CA PRO A 201 -1.74 14.89 -14.32
C PRO A 201 -1.73 15.66 -15.64
N ASP A 202 -0.61 16.26 -16.01
CA ASP A 202 -0.39 16.64 -17.40
C ASP A 202 -0.34 15.34 -18.23
N PRO A 203 -1.17 15.18 -19.27
CA PRO A 203 -1.20 13.96 -20.08
C PRO A 203 0.16 13.54 -20.62
N THR A 204 1.06 14.50 -20.87
CA THR A 204 2.40 14.24 -21.41
C THR A 204 3.43 13.86 -20.35
N SER A 205 3.19 14.22 -19.08
CA SER A 205 4.13 13.98 -17.97
C SER A 205 4.34 12.51 -17.62
N LEU A 206 3.43 11.63 -18.04
CA LEU A 206 3.47 10.20 -17.79
C LEU A 206 3.73 9.36 -19.05
N THR A 207 3.85 9.97 -20.23
CA THR A 207 4.00 9.23 -21.50
C THR A 207 5.28 8.42 -21.57
N ASP A 208 6.38 8.96 -21.05
CA ASP A 208 7.70 8.32 -21.04
C ASP A 208 8.00 7.58 -19.72
N VAL A 209 7.04 7.55 -18.80
CA VAL A 209 7.21 6.90 -17.49
C VAL A 209 6.58 5.53 -17.54
N ASP A 210 7.39 4.49 -17.35
CA ASP A 210 6.87 3.13 -17.27
C ASP A 210 6.01 2.97 -16.01
N ALA A 211 4.70 2.77 -16.22
CA ALA A 211 3.73 2.52 -15.17
C ALA A 211 3.82 1.09 -14.61
N GLY A 212 4.52 0.19 -15.30
CA GLY A 212 4.71 -1.21 -14.91
C GLY A 212 3.38 -1.88 -14.52
N PRO A 213 3.30 -2.57 -13.37
CA PRO A 213 2.08 -3.26 -12.95
C PRO A 213 0.92 -2.31 -12.63
N TYR A 214 1.17 -1.01 -12.43
CA TYR A 214 0.13 -0.05 -12.03
C TYR A 214 -0.68 0.50 -13.21
N LYS A 215 -0.27 0.20 -14.45
CA LYS A 215 -0.91 0.69 -15.68
C LYS A 215 -2.46 0.61 -15.66
N PRO A 216 -3.11 -0.51 -15.25
CA PRO A 216 -4.57 -0.60 -15.25
C PRO A 216 -5.28 0.48 -14.44
N TRP A 217 -4.67 0.95 -13.35
CA TRP A 217 -5.25 1.99 -12.47
C TRP A 217 -4.87 3.41 -12.90
N LEU A 218 -3.79 3.58 -13.67
CA LEU A 218 -3.35 4.87 -14.19
C LEU A 218 -4.04 5.24 -15.50
N ASP A 219 -4.34 4.27 -16.37
CA ASP A 219 -4.96 4.49 -17.67
C ASP A 219 -6.23 5.36 -17.60
N PRO A 220 -7.20 5.12 -16.68
CA PRO A 220 -8.39 5.96 -16.61
C PRO A 220 -8.10 7.40 -16.20
N LEU A 221 -7.07 7.62 -15.36
CA LEU A 221 -6.66 8.96 -14.93
C LEU A 221 -6.03 9.74 -16.09
N ILE A 222 -5.20 9.06 -16.90
CA ILE A 222 -4.54 9.66 -18.07
C ILE A 222 -5.56 10.00 -19.17
N LEU A 223 -6.53 9.10 -19.41
CA LEU A 223 -7.63 9.37 -20.35
C LEU A 223 -8.50 10.54 -19.89
N ALA A 224 -8.78 10.65 -18.59
CA ALA A 224 -9.51 11.79 -18.06
C ALA A 224 -8.71 13.10 -18.21
N ALA A 225 -7.41 13.05 -17.95
CA ALA A 225 -6.51 14.20 -18.12
C ALA A 225 -6.42 14.69 -19.57
N SER A 226 -6.49 13.79 -20.56
CA SER A 226 -6.46 14.15 -21.98
C SER A 226 -7.80 14.65 -22.53
N GLY A 227 -8.86 14.66 -21.70
CA GLY A 227 -10.21 15.04 -22.10
C GLY A 227 -11.01 13.93 -22.78
N ALA A 228 -10.45 12.70 -22.88
CA ALA A 228 -11.13 11.52 -23.42
C ALA A 228 -12.15 10.95 -22.41
N THR A 229 -13.17 11.75 -22.10
CA THR A 229 -14.13 11.52 -21.01
C THR A 229 -14.87 10.19 -21.13
N ASP A 230 -15.38 9.87 -22.32
CA ASP A 230 -16.12 8.61 -22.55
C ASP A 230 -15.21 7.39 -22.43
N GLU A 231 -13.98 7.48 -22.94
CA GLU A 231 -12.99 6.39 -22.85
C GLU A 231 -12.55 6.17 -21.40
N ALA A 232 -12.30 7.24 -20.66
CA ALA A 232 -12.02 7.21 -19.23
C ALA A 232 -13.17 6.56 -18.46
N HIS A 233 -14.42 6.95 -18.75
CA HIS A 233 -15.60 6.33 -18.13
C HIS A 233 -15.67 4.83 -18.44
N GLN A 234 -15.46 4.41 -19.69
CA GLN A 234 -15.45 2.99 -20.07
C GLN A 234 -14.29 2.22 -19.44
N ALA A 235 -13.14 2.86 -19.23
CA ALA A 235 -12.01 2.27 -18.53
C ALA A 235 -12.33 2.06 -17.05
N LEU A 236 -12.95 3.05 -16.38
CA LEU A 236 -13.38 2.94 -14.98
C LEU A 236 -14.44 1.85 -14.75
N THR A 237 -15.32 1.59 -15.73
CA THR A 237 -16.27 0.47 -15.67
C THR A 237 -15.58 -0.90 -15.64
N ARG A 238 -14.42 -1.01 -16.30
CA ARG A 238 -13.71 -2.29 -16.54
C ARG A 238 -12.48 -2.49 -15.65
N VAL A 239 -11.97 -1.43 -15.03
CA VAL A 239 -10.75 -1.49 -14.23
C VAL A 239 -10.91 -2.51 -13.09
N PRO A 240 -9.92 -3.40 -12.86
CA PRO A 240 -9.95 -4.26 -11.68
C PRO A 240 -9.87 -3.43 -10.40
N ARG A 241 -10.48 -3.92 -9.32
CA ARG A 241 -10.26 -3.36 -7.99
C ARG A 241 -8.76 -3.39 -7.63
N PRO A 242 -8.22 -2.35 -6.98
CA PRO A 242 -6.84 -2.32 -6.50
C PRO A 242 -6.42 -3.61 -5.78
N PRO A 243 -5.16 -4.04 -5.90
CA PRO A 243 -4.67 -5.22 -5.21
C PRO A 243 -4.75 -5.03 -3.70
N HIS A 244 -4.87 -6.15 -2.98
CA HIS A 244 -4.82 -6.15 -1.52
C HIS A 244 -3.38 -6.17 -1.02
N ASP A 245 -2.73 -5.01 -1.11
CA ASP A 245 -1.35 -4.80 -0.68
C ASP A 245 -1.16 -3.40 -0.08
N LEU A 246 0.10 -3.03 0.13
CA LEU A 246 0.53 -1.77 0.73
C LEU A 246 0.11 -0.50 -0.06
N LEU A 247 -0.31 -0.65 -1.33
CA LEU A 247 -0.69 0.44 -2.21
C LEU A 247 -2.19 0.52 -2.46
N GLN A 248 -3.01 -0.31 -1.80
CA GLN A 248 -4.45 -0.35 -2.05
C GLN A 248 -5.11 1.02 -1.84
N GLU A 249 -4.78 1.74 -0.75
CA GLU A 249 -5.36 3.04 -0.45
C GLU A 249 -4.97 4.09 -1.51
N ALA A 250 -3.70 4.07 -1.93
CA ALA A 250 -3.18 4.97 -2.96
C ALA A 250 -3.90 4.76 -4.29
N LEU A 251 -4.04 3.52 -4.72
CA LEU A 251 -4.68 3.18 -5.99
C LEU A 251 -6.19 3.44 -5.97
N TRP A 252 -6.86 3.24 -4.83
CA TRP A 252 -8.25 3.70 -4.68
C TRP A 252 -8.39 5.22 -4.79
N CYS A 253 -7.43 5.99 -4.26
CA CYS A 253 -7.42 7.46 -4.42
C CYS A 253 -7.19 7.88 -5.89
N VAL A 254 -6.35 7.16 -6.63
CA VAL A 254 -6.14 7.38 -8.08
C VAL A 254 -7.44 7.14 -8.85
N LEU A 255 -8.10 6.02 -8.61
CA LEU A 255 -9.40 5.70 -9.23
C LEU A 255 -10.48 6.72 -8.86
N ALA A 256 -10.55 7.13 -7.60
CA ALA A 256 -11.49 8.15 -7.14
C ALA A 256 -11.26 9.49 -7.86
N ARG A 257 -9.99 9.89 -8.06
CA ARG A 257 -9.65 11.11 -8.79
C ARG A 257 -10.13 11.05 -10.24
N ALA A 258 -9.84 9.97 -10.94
CA ALA A 258 -10.30 9.76 -12.31
C ALA A 258 -11.83 9.75 -12.40
N ALA A 259 -12.51 9.04 -11.50
CA ALA A 259 -13.97 9.00 -11.46
C ALA A 259 -14.62 10.34 -11.15
N ALA A 260 -14.03 11.14 -10.27
CA ALA A 260 -14.52 12.49 -9.97
C ALA A 260 -14.44 13.39 -11.20
N SER A 261 -13.36 13.30 -12.00
CA SER A 261 -13.21 14.14 -13.19
C SER A 261 -14.17 13.83 -14.33
N VAL A 262 -14.74 12.62 -14.37
CA VAL A 262 -15.65 12.19 -15.46
C VAL A 262 -17.05 11.82 -14.96
N GLY A 263 -17.37 12.12 -13.70
CA GLY A 263 -18.69 11.86 -13.12
C GLY A 263 -19.05 10.38 -12.94
N HIS A 264 -18.08 9.48 -12.76
CA HIS A 264 -18.35 8.04 -12.63
C HIS A 264 -18.83 7.67 -11.21
N VAL A 265 -20.11 7.92 -10.94
CA VAL A 265 -20.76 7.77 -9.62
C VAL A 265 -20.61 6.38 -8.98
N PRO A 266 -20.78 5.23 -9.68
CA PRO A 266 -20.68 3.92 -9.03
C PRO A 266 -19.30 3.68 -8.39
N LEU A 267 -18.23 4.09 -9.07
CA LEU A 267 -16.86 3.97 -8.57
C LEU A 267 -16.60 4.95 -7.43
N LEU A 268 -17.11 6.19 -7.48
CA LEU A 268 -16.99 7.14 -6.37
C LEU A 268 -17.62 6.61 -5.10
N ARG A 269 -18.84 6.07 -5.18
CA ARG A 269 -19.51 5.45 -4.02
C ARG A 269 -18.71 4.27 -3.47
N ARG A 270 -18.12 3.46 -4.37
CA ARG A 270 -17.28 2.33 -3.95
C ARG A 270 -15.99 2.78 -3.29
N ALA A 271 -15.25 3.70 -3.91
CA ALA A 271 -14.00 4.24 -3.38
C ALA A 271 -14.23 4.89 -2.02
N ARG A 272 -15.31 5.66 -1.85
CA ARG A 272 -15.74 6.21 -0.56
C ARG A 272 -15.85 5.11 0.49
N ALA A 273 -16.68 4.10 0.23
CA ALA A 273 -16.95 3.02 1.17
C ALA A 273 -15.69 2.21 1.54
N VAL A 274 -14.79 2.01 0.58
CA VAL A 274 -13.54 1.26 0.80
C VAL A 274 -12.48 2.09 1.53
N LEU A 275 -12.43 3.41 1.30
CA LEU A 275 -11.45 4.30 1.93
C LEU A 275 -11.88 4.79 3.33
N THR A 276 -13.18 4.80 3.67
CA THR A 276 -13.68 5.24 4.97
C THR A 276 -12.96 4.61 6.17
N PRO A 277 -12.69 3.29 6.22
CA PRO A 277 -11.95 2.69 7.35
C PRO A 277 -10.52 3.25 7.52
N ALA A 278 -9.96 3.85 6.48
CA ALA A 278 -8.64 4.45 6.48
C ALA A 278 -8.67 5.97 6.70
N GLU A 279 -9.78 6.55 7.17
CA GLU A 279 -9.93 8.02 7.27
C GLU A 279 -8.79 8.70 8.02
N ASP A 280 -8.31 8.08 9.10
CA ASP A 280 -7.21 8.57 9.94
C ASP A 280 -5.80 8.21 9.42
N GLU A 281 -5.70 7.66 8.20
CA GLU A 281 -4.43 7.25 7.59
C GLU A 281 -4.01 8.19 6.44
N TYR A 282 -2.76 8.00 5.99
CA TYR A 282 -2.17 8.66 4.83
C TYR A 282 -2.15 7.71 3.64
N ALA A 283 -2.79 8.10 2.54
CA ALA A 283 -2.99 7.27 1.36
C ALA A 283 -1.63 6.91 0.71
N GLY A 284 -1.28 5.62 0.78
CA GLY A 284 -0.03 5.08 0.25
C GLY A 284 1.16 5.15 1.22
N ALA A 285 1.09 5.96 2.29
CA ALA A 285 2.21 6.07 3.23
C ALA A 285 2.48 4.77 3.98
N GLY A 286 1.46 3.92 4.11
CA GLY A 286 1.57 2.55 4.59
C GLY A 286 2.55 1.68 3.81
N SER A 287 2.93 2.05 2.58
CA SER A 287 3.99 1.38 1.81
C SER A 287 5.40 1.79 2.23
N GLY A 288 5.55 2.93 2.90
CA GLY A 288 6.84 3.58 3.16
C GLY A 288 7.50 4.17 1.90
N LEU A 289 6.84 4.15 0.74
CA LEU A 289 7.39 4.61 -0.54
C LEU A 289 6.88 6.01 -0.91
N ILE A 290 5.57 6.14 -1.06
CA ILE A 290 4.91 7.37 -1.51
C ILE A 290 3.81 7.76 -0.53
N SER A 291 3.35 9.01 -0.62
CA SER A 291 2.11 9.38 0.03
C SER A 291 1.35 10.43 -0.76
N PHE A 292 0.06 10.16 -0.98
CA PHE A 292 -0.89 11.07 -1.59
C PHE A 292 -1.58 11.98 -0.55
N GLY A 293 -1.09 11.96 0.69
CA GLY A 293 -1.59 12.77 1.80
C GLY A 293 -2.74 12.10 2.56
N PRO A 294 -3.38 12.83 3.50
CA PRO A 294 -4.43 12.29 4.35
C PRO A 294 -5.62 11.74 3.55
N VAL A 295 -6.09 10.55 3.91
CA VAL A 295 -7.28 9.92 3.30
C VAL A 295 -8.52 10.78 3.49
N THR A 296 -8.67 11.48 4.62
CA THR A 296 -9.75 12.46 4.85
C THR A 296 -9.90 13.48 3.73
N ARG A 297 -8.79 13.93 3.12
CA ARG A 297 -8.84 14.87 2.00
C ARG A 297 -9.41 14.24 0.74
N HIS A 298 -9.06 12.99 0.46
CA HIS A 298 -9.59 12.24 -0.68
C HIS A 298 -11.07 11.92 -0.48
N LEU A 299 -11.48 11.53 0.73
CA LEU A 299 -12.89 11.35 1.09
C LEU A 299 -13.71 12.64 0.93
N THR A 300 -13.18 13.78 1.37
CA THR A 300 -13.83 15.09 1.17
C THR A 300 -14.02 15.41 -0.31
N ALA A 301 -13.02 15.12 -1.15
CA ALA A 301 -13.12 15.33 -2.60
C ALA A 301 -14.15 14.39 -3.25
N ILE A 302 -14.23 13.13 -2.79
CA ILE A 302 -15.25 12.18 -3.23
C ILE A 302 -16.65 12.67 -2.87
N ASP A 303 -16.85 13.15 -1.64
CA ASP A 303 -18.14 13.63 -1.15
C ASP A 303 -18.62 14.86 -1.92
N ALA A 304 -17.71 15.79 -2.24
CA ALA A 304 -18.01 16.95 -3.08
C ALA A 304 -18.43 16.55 -4.51
N ALA A 305 -17.76 15.55 -5.10
CA ALA A 305 -18.11 15.05 -6.44
C ALA A 305 -19.47 14.34 -6.44
N LEU A 306 -19.77 13.55 -5.41
CA LEU A 306 -21.07 12.88 -5.25
C LEU A 306 -22.21 13.88 -5.05
N GLY A 307 -22.01 14.90 -4.21
CA GLY A 307 -23.02 15.95 -4.01
C GLY A 307 -23.29 16.78 -5.27
N SER A 308 -22.28 16.99 -6.12
CA SER A 308 -22.46 17.68 -7.40
C SER A 308 -23.26 16.84 -8.41
N ALA A 309 -23.08 15.51 -8.41
CA ALA A 309 -23.83 14.60 -9.27
C ALA A 309 -25.31 14.53 -8.86
N ASP A 310 -25.59 14.40 -7.57
CA ASP A 310 -26.96 14.33 -7.06
C ASP A 310 -27.73 15.64 -7.35
N GLY A 311 -27.06 16.80 -7.30
CA GLY A 311 -27.67 18.10 -7.64
C GLY A 311 -27.99 18.28 -9.13
N ALA A 312 -27.25 17.63 -10.02
CA ALA A 312 -27.49 17.63 -11.46
C ALA A 312 -28.67 16.72 -11.87
N GLU A 313 -28.98 15.67 -11.09
CA GLU A 313 -30.15 14.80 -11.34
C GLU A 313 -31.49 15.44 -10.90
N HIS A 314 -31.45 16.48 -10.06
CA HIS A 314 -32.64 17.16 -9.52
C HIS A 314 -33.02 18.48 -10.24
N HIS A 315 -32.29 18.88 -11.29
CA HIS A 315 -32.58 20.04 -12.14
C HIS A 315 -32.99 19.59 -13.56
#